data_AF-A0A7K1U7F4-F1
#
_entry.id   AF-A0A7K1U7F4-F1
#
_cell.length_a   1.000
_cell.length_b   1.000
_cell.length_c   1.000
_cell.angle_alpha   90.00
_cell.angle_beta   90.00
_cell.angle_gamma   90.00
#
_symmetry.space_group_name_H-M   'P 1'
#
loop_
_entity.id
_entity.type
_entity.pdbx_description
1 polymer ?
#
loop_
_entity_poly.entity_id
_entity_poly.type
_entity_poly.pdbx_seq_one_letter_code
_entity_poly.pdbx_strand_id
1 'polypeptide(L)'
;MPGYTVYLSSTFLDLKAYREEVNTLFKNLPGEFALVRMETYNARNMQTLEACLTDVKQCDIYILLVGNRYGFIPEDEQKNPEGKSITELEYETAMKFESKMKFLFLIDENSTNIEDDDQEEKIRLNKKNLLKEFRKKVSHNLSSPIPVKEPQELVLKISSTLISWLNSKTVTDKKILDERWKYCCDRSVQYASYEIGRIQHNSNFHVFISHGNKDDLGSNLVNRCTIFSLQLHEKDIFSISLNEIYQGDYEISKQRFLQQLQLKLPAINKLFSQTYELPQSDTKNLGVYLLNCPERFLDEKKIDFLVRFFEEMYNKYKESAFLYQIYLFVNIEDQHEHGEDSGIVTTLKSLMGTSYSKDKSHPYISCLPRFGLASQELIKIWIREYITSDQGQLEDLFEAHFEALPEEFRMRIAEKSIREFYRRINNNDYSIMNIINS
;
A
#
# COMPACT_ATOMS: atom_id res chain seq x y z
N MET A 1 -11.95 -2.35 -26.63
CA MET A 1 -12.31 -3.58 -25.90
C MET A 1 -11.52 -3.59 -24.61
N PRO A 2 -12.07 -4.05 -23.47
CA PRO A 2 -11.29 -4.14 -22.23
C PRO A 2 -10.07 -5.04 -22.44
N GLY A 3 -8.93 -4.66 -21.87
CA GLY A 3 -7.66 -5.36 -22.03
C GLY A 3 -7.61 -6.74 -21.36
N TYR A 4 -8.25 -6.89 -20.19
CA TYR A 4 -8.29 -8.14 -19.42
C TYR A 4 -9.67 -8.37 -18.79
N THR A 5 -10.05 -9.65 -18.68
CA THR A 5 -11.27 -10.11 -18.00
C THR A 5 -10.95 -10.66 -16.61
N VAL A 6 -11.72 -10.22 -15.61
CA VAL A 6 -11.51 -10.56 -14.19
C VAL A 6 -12.73 -11.30 -13.67
N TYR A 7 -12.55 -12.48 -13.10
CA TYR A 7 -13.63 -13.24 -12.47
C TYR A 7 -13.50 -13.19 -10.94
N LEU A 8 -14.54 -12.73 -10.24
CA LEU A 8 -14.59 -12.68 -8.78
C LEU A 8 -15.40 -13.86 -8.20
N SER A 9 -14.67 -14.83 -7.63
CA SER A 9 -15.19 -15.99 -6.91
C SER A 9 -15.20 -15.72 -5.40
N SER A 10 -16.38 -15.81 -4.78
CA SER A 10 -16.53 -15.81 -3.33
C SER A 10 -17.94 -16.22 -2.92
N THR A 11 -18.16 -16.51 -1.64
CA THR A 11 -19.49 -16.46 -1.05
C THR A 11 -20.04 -15.03 -1.04
N PHE A 12 -21.37 -14.89 -1.06
CA PHE A 12 -22.01 -13.57 -1.17
C PHE A 12 -22.40 -12.97 0.18
N LEU A 13 -23.11 -13.73 1.02
CA LEU A 13 -23.80 -13.20 2.20
C LEU A 13 -22.86 -12.60 3.25
N ASP A 14 -21.76 -13.29 3.53
CA ASP A 14 -20.73 -12.87 4.49
C ASP A 14 -19.79 -11.81 3.92
N LEU A 15 -19.61 -11.75 2.60
CA LEU A 15 -18.59 -10.92 1.96
C LEU A 15 -19.12 -9.71 1.16
N LYS A 16 -20.36 -9.27 1.39
CA LYS A 16 -20.97 -8.15 0.65
C LYS A 16 -20.09 -6.89 0.63
N ALA A 17 -19.55 -6.48 1.77
CA ALA A 17 -18.71 -5.28 1.87
C ALA A 17 -17.41 -5.44 1.07
N TYR A 18 -16.73 -6.58 1.20
CA TYR A 18 -15.55 -6.92 0.41
C TYR A 18 -15.82 -6.90 -1.09
N ARG A 19 -16.93 -7.51 -1.51
CA ARG A 19 -17.33 -7.56 -2.93
C ARG A 19 -17.64 -6.18 -3.50
N GLU A 20 -18.23 -5.28 -2.72
CA GLU A 20 -18.51 -3.91 -3.18
C GLU A 20 -17.23 -3.07 -3.32
N GLU A 21 -16.25 -3.27 -2.43
CA GLU A 21 -14.94 -2.64 -2.56
C GLU A 21 -14.20 -3.12 -3.81
N VAL A 22 -14.21 -4.43 -4.11
CA VAL A 22 -13.66 -4.98 -5.36
C VAL A 22 -14.40 -4.42 -6.59
N ASN A 23 -15.72 -4.33 -6.52
CA ASN A 23 -16.53 -3.74 -7.57
C ASN A 23 -16.17 -2.26 -7.82
N THR A 24 -15.98 -1.49 -6.74
CA THR A 24 -15.59 -0.08 -6.81
C THR A 24 -14.20 0.08 -7.42
N LEU A 25 -13.24 -0.77 -7.03
CA LEU A 25 -11.90 -0.79 -7.62
C LEU A 25 -11.95 -0.94 -9.15
N PHE A 26 -12.62 -1.97 -9.65
CA PHE A 26 -12.64 -2.24 -11.09
C PHE A 26 -13.54 -1.28 -11.88
N LYS A 27 -14.57 -0.69 -11.27
CA LYS A 27 -15.34 0.42 -11.88
C LYS A 27 -14.47 1.66 -12.12
N ASN A 28 -13.49 1.92 -11.26
CA ASN A 28 -12.57 3.05 -11.37
C ASN A 28 -11.42 2.80 -12.35
N LEU A 29 -11.33 1.60 -12.95
CA LEU A 29 -10.37 1.22 -13.98
C LEU A 29 -11.07 0.85 -15.31
N PRO A 30 -12.01 1.68 -15.82
CA PRO A 30 -12.80 1.31 -16.98
C PRO A 30 -11.93 1.27 -18.24
N GLY A 31 -12.07 0.20 -19.04
CA GLY A 31 -11.37 0.05 -20.32
C GLY A 31 -10.10 -0.80 -20.28
N GLU A 32 -9.51 -1.03 -19.10
CA GLU A 32 -8.39 -1.97 -18.92
C GLU A 32 -8.88 -3.32 -18.41
N PHE A 33 -9.84 -3.32 -17.48
CA PHE A 33 -10.36 -4.53 -16.85
C PHE A 33 -11.88 -4.62 -17.01
N ALA A 34 -12.38 -5.84 -17.20
CA ALA A 34 -13.80 -6.16 -17.19
C ALA A 34 -14.10 -7.16 -16.07
N LEU A 35 -14.79 -6.70 -15.02
CA LEU A 35 -15.16 -7.54 -13.88
C LEU A 35 -16.43 -8.35 -14.16
N VAL A 36 -16.30 -9.67 -14.12
CA VAL A 36 -17.38 -10.66 -14.13
C VAL A 36 -17.62 -11.13 -12.70
N ARG A 37 -18.89 -11.07 -12.27
CA ARG A 37 -19.31 -11.42 -10.92
C ARG A 37 -20.75 -11.94 -10.91
N MET A 38 -21.12 -12.67 -9.86
CA MET A 38 -22.45 -13.26 -9.73
C MET A 38 -23.60 -12.25 -9.86
N GLU A 39 -23.39 -11.00 -9.45
CA GLU A 39 -24.39 -9.94 -9.50
C GLU A 39 -24.62 -9.36 -10.91
N THR A 40 -23.79 -9.73 -11.88
CA THR A 40 -23.94 -9.28 -13.28
C THR A 40 -24.79 -10.23 -14.14
N TYR A 41 -25.20 -11.40 -13.61
CA TYR A 41 -26.08 -12.31 -14.33
C TYR A 41 -27.53 -11.79 -14.35
N ASN A 42 -28.07 -11.58 -15.55
CA ASN A 42 -29.47 -11.20 -15.74
C ASN A 42 -30.41 -12.36 -15.40
N ALA A 43 -31.67 -12.06 -15.03
CA ALA A 43 -32.70 -13.04 -14.66
C ALA A 43 -33.03 -14.13 -15.72
N ARG A 44 -32.50 -14.03 -16.95
CA ARG A 44 -32.61 -15.05 -18.02
C ARG A 44 -31.44 -16.06 -18.03
N ASN A 45 -30.35 -15.75 -17.33
CA ASN A 45 -29.16 -16.61 -17.19
C ASN A 45 -29.11 -17.12 -15.74
N MET A 46 -30.02 -18.03 -15.36
CA MET A 46 -29.87 -18.75 -14.10
C MET A 46 -28.48 -19.36 -14.05
N GLN A 47 -27.77 -19.17 -12.93
CA GLN A 47 -26.45 -19.72 -12.65
C GLN A 47 -26.50 -21.25 -12.77
N THR A 48 -26.18 -21.77 -13.95
CA THR A 48 -25.74 -23.15 -14.05
C THR A 48 -24.30 -23.18 -13.56
N LEU A 49 -23.94 -24.21 -12.80
CA LEU A 49 -22.55 -24.49 -12.44
C LEU A 49 -21.65 -24.38 -13.68
N GLU A 50 -22.13 -24.83 -14.84
CA GLU A 50 -21.44 -24.75 -16.12
C GLU A 50 -21.12 -23.32 -16.58
N ALA A 51 -22.01 -22.35 -16.36
CA ALA A 51 -21.76 -20.95 -16.72
C ALA A 51 -20.62 -20.37 -15.86
N CYS A 52 -20.67 -20.55 -14.54
CA CYS A 52 -19.60 -20.12 -13.64
C CYS A 52 -18.26 -20.75 -14.03
N LEU A 53 -18.24 -22.06 -14.27
CA LEU A 53 -17.02 -22.76 -14.67
C LEU A 53 -16.51 -22.31 -16.06
N THR A 54 -17.40 -21.90 -16.95
CA THR A 54 -17.03 -21.36 -18.27
C THR A 54 -16.38 -19.98 -18.12
N ASP A 55 -16.95 -19.10 -17.30
CA ASP A 55 -16.38 -17.78 -17.02
C ASP A 55 -15.02 -17.88 -16.33
N VAL A 56 -14.89 -18.82 -15.37
CA VAL A 56 -13.58 -19.13 -14.76
C VAL A 56 -12.58 -19.60 -15.80
N LYS A 57 -12.98 -20.42 -16.79
CA LYS A 57 -12.07 -20.87 -17.85
C LYS A 57 -11.64 -19.71 -18.76
N GLN A 58 -12.57 -18.82 -19.09
CA GLN A 58 -12.35 -17.74 -20.06
C GLN A 58 -11.67 -16.51 -19.48
N CYS A 59 -11.69 -16.29 -18.16
CA CYS A 59 -11.08 -15.09 -17.59
C CYS A 59 -9.55 -15.06 -17.69
N ASP A 60 -8.98 -13.86 -17.74
CA ASP A 60 -7.52 -13.66 -17.67
C ASP A 60 -7.03 -13.70 -16.22
N ILE A 61 -7.83 -13.13 -15.32
CA ILE A 61 -7.54 -13.01 -13.88
C ILE A 61 -8.68 -13.65 -13.10
N TYR A 62 -8.33 -14.58 -12.22
CA TYR A 62 -9.23 -15.20 -11.26
C TYR A 62 -8.94 -14.67 -9.85
N ILE A 63 -9.94 -14.06 -9.22
CA ILE A 63 -9.85 -13.57 -7.83
C ILE A 63 -10.72 -14.47 -6.96
N LEU A 64 -10.12 -15.06 -5.94
CA LEU A 64 -10.83 -15.85 -4.92
C LEU A 64 -10.76 -15.15 -3.57
N LEU A 65 -11.93 -14.96 -2.95
CA LEU A 65 -12.06 -14.58 -1.54
C LEU A 65 -12.67 -15.75 -0.77
N VAL A 66 -11.92 -16.28 0.20
CA VAL A 66 -12.41 -17.33 1.11
C VAL A 66 -12.80 -16.70 2.44
N GLY A 67 -14.11 -16.60 2.66
CA GLY A 67 -14.74 -16.06 3.87
C GLY A 67 -14.92 -17.10 4.96
N ASN A 68 -16.00 -16.92 5.73
CA ASN A 68 -16.35 -17.76 6.88
C ASN A 68 -17.51 -18.72 6.59
N ARG A 69 -18.00 -18.74 5.34
CA ARG A 69 -19.00 -19.68 4.84
C ARG A 69 -18.41 -20.60 3.79
N TYR A 70 -18.87 -21.85 3.75
CA TYR A 70 -18.51 -22.77 2.66
C TYR A 70 -19.32 -22.45 1.40
N GLY A 71 -20.57 -22.00 1.58
CA GLY A 71 -21.45 -21.56 0.51
C GLY A 71 -22.38 -22.66 -0.01
N PHE A 72 -22.85 -22.45 -1.24
CA PHE A 72 -23.83 -23.32 -1.90
C PHE A 72 -23.16 -24.54 -2.55
N ILE A 73 -23.72 -25.72 -2.31
CA ILE A 73 -23.29 -27.00 -2.89
C ILE A 73 -24.34 -27.39 -3.95
N PRO A 74 -23.97 -27.47 -5.25
CA PRO A 74 -24.89 -27.92 -6.29
C PRO A 74 -25.32 -29.38 -6.08
N GLU A 75 -26.61 -29.65 -6.27
CA GLU A 75 -27.23 -30.98 -6.06
C GLU A 75 -26.96 -31.99 -7.19
N ASP A 76 -26.32 -31.58 -8.29
CA ASP A 76 -26.03 -32.46 -9.43
C ASP A 76 -24.89 -33.45 -9.09
N GLU A 77 -25.25 -34.61 -8.55
CA GLU A 77 -24.31 -35.66 -8.14
C GLU A 77 -23.43 -36.18 -9.29
N GLN A 78 -23.89 -36.10 -10.55
CA GLN A 78 -23.07 -36.52 -11.69
C GLN A 78 -21.92 -35.55 -11.96
N LYS A 79 -22.15 -34.25 -11.76
CA LYS A 79 -21.14 -33.19 -11.99
C LYS A 79 -20.38 -32.80 -10.72
N ASN A 80 -20.94 -33.09 -9.55
CA ASN A 80 -20.36 -32.79 -8.24
C ASN A 80 -20.40 -34.02 -7.31
N PRO A 81 -19.78 -35.16 -7.69
CA PRO A 81 -19.83 -36.39 -6.89
C PRO A 81 -19.16 -36.25 -5.51
N GLU A 82 -18.28 -35.26 -5.35
CA GLU A 82 -17.57 -34.97 -4.11
C GLU A 82 -18.30 -33.98 -3.20
N GLY A 83 -19.46 -33.45 -3.60
CA GLY A 83 -20.27 -32.55 -2.77
C GLY A 83 -19.60 -31.21 -2.45
N LYS A 84 -18.82 -30.66 -3.39
CA LYS A 84 -18.07 -29.41 -3.21
C LYS A 84 -18.95 -28.18 -3.43
N SER A 85 -18.60 -27.06 -2.79
CA SER A 85 -19.27 -25.79 -3.07
C SER A 85 -18.93 -25.25 -4.46
N ILE A 86 -19.79 -24.38 -5.01
CA ILE A 86 -19.50 -23.70 -6.29
C ILE A 86 -18.14 -23.00 -6.22
N THR A 87 -17.86 -22.27 -5.14
CA THR A 87 -16.60 -21.56 -4.95
C THR A 87 -15.39 -22.50 -4.97
N GLU A 88 -15.48 -23.68 -4.36
CA GLU A 88 -14.39 -24.66 -4.41
C GLU A 88 -14.23 -25.27 -5.81
N LEU A 89 -15.33 -25.57 -6.51
CA LEU A 89 -15.29 -26.06 -7.89
C LEU A 89 -14.69 -25.02 -8.86
N GLU A 90 -14.98 -23.73 -8.66
CA GLU A 90 -14.36 -22.62 -9.38
C GLU A 90 -12.86 -22.56 -9.11
N TYR A 91 -12.44 -22.66 -7.84
CA TYR A 91 -11.03 -22.69 -7.45
C TYR A 91 -10.29 -23.85 -8.12
N GLU A 92 -10.81 -25.08 -7.99
CA GLU A 92 -10.21 -26.26 -8.60
C GLU A 92 -10.12 -26.13 -10.11
N THR A 93 -11.11 -25.50 -10.74
CA THR A 93 -11.10 -25.24 -12.17
C THR A 93 -10.03 -24.22 -12.53
N ALA A 94 -9.91 -23.12 -11.78
CA ALA A 94 -8.87 -22.12 -12.01
C ALA A 94 -7.46 -22.72 -11.85
N MET A 95 -7.26 -23.59 -10.85
CA MET A 95 -5.97 -24.24 -10.59
C MET A 95 -5.52 -25.17 -11.72
N LYS A 96 -6.42 -25.68 -12.56
CA LYS A 96 -6.07 -26.49 -13.75
C LYS A 96 -5.43 -25.69 -14.88
N PHE A 97 -5.47 -24.36 -14.83
CA PHE A 97 -4.90 -23.49 -15.87
C PHE A 97 -3.67 -22.76 -15.33
N GLU A 98 -2.47 -23.24 -15.67
CA GLU A 98 -1.21 -22.64 -15.23
C GLU A 98 -1.07 -21.18 -15.67
N SER A 99 -1.42 -20.88 -16.92
CA SER A 99 -1.32 -19.53 -17.52
C SER A 99 -2.30 -18.49 -16.96
N LYS A 100 -3.28 -18.92 -16.16
CA LYS A 100 -4.29 -18.03 -15.57
C LYS A 100 -3.73 -17.35 -14.34
N MET A 101 -3.86 -16.03 -14.25
CA MET A 101 -3.44 -15.32 -13.06
C MET A 101 -4.45 -15.54 -11.93
N LYS A 102 -3.96 -15.82 -10.72
CA LYS A 102 -4.78 -16.22 -9.58
C LYS A 102 -4.46 -15.32 -8.40
N PHE A 103 -5.42 -14.54 -7.95
CA PHE A 103 -5.32 -13.75 -6.74
C PHE A 103 -6.15 -14.37 -5.64
N LEU A 104 -5.49 -15.01 -4.68
CA LEU A 104 -6.13 -15.83 -3.66
C LEU A 104 -5.97 -15.17 -2.29
N PHE A 105 -7.09 -14.84 -1.64
CA PHE A 105 -7.11 -14.17 -0.35
C PHE A 105 -7.99 -14.92 0.64
N LEU A 106 -7.48 -15.10 1.86
CA LEU A 106 -8.29 -15.50 3.02
C LEU A 106 -8.79 -14.24 3.72
N ILE A 107 -10.05 -14.26 4.12
CA ILE A 107 -10.61 -13.29 5.07
C ILE A 107 -10.39 -13.83 6.49
N ASP A 108 -10.02 -12.95 7.42
CA ASP A 108 -9.81 -13.30 8.83
C ASP A 108 -11.10 -13.86 9.42
N GLU A 109 -10.95 -14.90 10.25
CA GLU A 109 -12.10 -15.63 10.80
C GLU A 109 -12.95 -14.75 11.72
N ASN A 110 -12.40 -13.65 12.23
CA ASN A 110 -13.12 -12.70 13.08
C ASN A 110 -13.75 -11.53 12.31
N SER A 111 -13.52 -11.43 10.99
CA SER A 111 -14.01 -10.31 10.18
C SER A 111 -15.47 -10.38 9.80
N THR A 112 -16.06 -11.58 9.82
CA THR A 112 -17.47 -11.77 9.49
C THR A 112 -18.10 -12.77 10.45
N ASN A 113 -19.26 -12.40 11.03
CA ASN A 113 -19.98 -13.26 11.97
C ASN A 113 -21.18 -13.96 11.32
N ILE A 114 -21.17 -14.10 10.00
CA ILE A 114 -22.27 -14.67 9.23
C ILE A 114 -21.92 -16.13 8.93
N GLU A 115 -22.59 -17.05 9.61
CA GLU A 115 -22.46 -18.49 9.38
C GLU A 115 -23.39 -18.99 8.26
N ASP A 116 -23.24 -20.25 7.87
CA ASP A 116 -24.18 -20.94 6.99
C ASP A 116 -25.51 -21.22 7.72
N ASP A 117 -26.62 -20.98 7.01
CA ASP A 117 -27.99 -20.95 7.52
C ASP A 117 -28.84 -22.15 7.10
N ASP A 118 -28.19 -23.27 6.71
CA ASP A 118 -28.88 -24.52 6.38
C ASP A 118 -29.74 -25.01 7.56
N GLN A 119 -30.96 -25.47 7.27
CA GLN A 119 -31.93 -25.87 8.29
C GLN A 119 -31.43 -27.02 9.18
N GLU A 120 -30.69 -27.96 8.60
CA GLU A 120 -30.14 -29.11 9.33
C GLU A 120 -28.77 -28.81 9.93
N GLU A 121 -28.64 -29.03 11.24
CA GLU A 121 -27.36 -28.87 11.97
C GLU A 121 -26.24 -29.74 11.40
N LYS A 122 -26.56 -30.97 10.98
CA LYS A 122 -25.59 -31.88 10.38
C LYS A 122 -24.98 -31.31 9.10
N ILE A 123 -25.77 -30.63 8.28
CA ILE A 123 -25.30 -29.98 7.04
C ILE A 123 -24.37 -28.82 7.40
N ARG A 124 -24.76 -27.97 8.36
CA ARG A 124 -23.92 -26.85 8.83
C ARG A 124 -22.56 -27.34 9.37
N LEU A 125 -22.56 -28.40 10.18
CA LEU A 125 -21.33 -28.98 10.71
C LEU A 125 -20.44 -29.56 9.60
N ASN A 126 -21.04 -30.22 8.60
CA ASN A 126 -20.30 -30.73 7.45
C ASN A 126 -19.65 -29.60 6.65
N LYS A 127 -20.40 -28.55 6.32
CA LYS A 127 -19.88 -27.36 5.62
C LYS A 127 -18.75 -26.68 6.39
N LYS A 128 -18.84 -26.60 7.72
CA LYS A 128 -17.76 -26.06 8.56
C LYS A 128 -16.47 -26.86 8.44
N ASN A 129 -16.56 -28.19 8.34
CA ASN A 129 -15.38 -29.04 8.13
C ASN A 129 -14.83 -28.89 6.71
N LEU A 130 -15.69 -28.88 5.69
CA LEU A 130 -15.29 -28.65 4.30
C LEU A 130 -14.64 -27.28 4.11
N LEU A 131 -15.14 -26.24 4.77
CA LEU A 131 -14.52 -24.91 4.76
C LEU A 131 -13.11 -24.92 5.36
N LYS A 132 -12.88 -25.64 6.46
CA LYS A 132 -11.53 -25.77 7.05
C LYS A 132 -10.56 -26.42 6.08
N GLU A 133 -10.97 -27.51 5.43
CA GLU A 133 -10.16 -28.18 4.42
C GLU A 133 -9.92 -27.27 3.21
N PHE A 134 -10.94 -26.53 2.76
CA PHE A 134 -10.81 -25.60 1.65
C PHE A 134 -9.86 -24.43 1.99
N ARG A 135 -9.98 -23.81 3.18
CA ARG A 135 -9.05 -22.77 3.65
C ARG A 135 -7.61 -23.28 3.69
N LYS A 136 -7.39 -24.51 4.19
CA LYS A 136 -6.07 -25.18 4.20
C LYS A 136 -5.55 -25.47 2.80
N LYS A 137 -6.43 -25.84 1.86
CA LYS A 137 -6.06 -26.08 0.46
C LYS A 137 -5.61 -24.79 -0.23
N VAL A 138 -6.32 -23.69 0.01
CA VAL A 138 -6.01 -22.37 -0.57
C VAL A 138 -4.78 -21.74 0.09
N SER A 139 -4.51 -22.03 1.37
CA SER A 139 -3.38 -21.42 2.11
C SER A 139 -2.00 -21.67 1.49
N HIS A 140 -1.86 -22.69 0.66
CA HIS A 140 -0.60 -23.02 -0.02
C HIS A 140 -0.30 -22.14 -1.24
N ASN A 141 -1.29 -21.38 -1.75
CA ASN A 141 -1.19 -20.62 -3.00
C ASN A 141 -1.55 -19.13 -2.82
N LEU A 142 -1.52 -18.63 -1.57
CA LEU A 142 -2.03 -17.29 -1.27
C LEU A 142 -1.20 -16.19 -1.94
N SER A 143 -1.90 -15.17 -2.43
CA SER A 143 -1.29 -13.93 -2.92
C SER A 143 -0.88 -13.00 -1.78
N SER A 144 -1.33 -13.28 -0.55
CA SER A 144 -0.89 -12.59 0.65
C SER A 144 -0.85 -13.57 1.83
N PRO A 145 0.26 -13.64 2.59
CA PRO A 145 0.39 -14.58 3.72
C PRO A 145 -0.49 -14.18 4.92
N ILE A 146 -0.97 -12.94 4.96
CA ILE A 146 -1.77 -12.40 6.07
C ILE A 146 -3.25 -12.39 5.66
N PRO A 147 -4.17 -13.01 6.43
CA PRO A 147 -5.61 -12.90 6.21
C PRO A 147 -6.08 -11.44 6.25
N VAL A 148 -7.00 -11.10 5.35
CA VAL A 148 -7.57 -9.75 5.23
C VAL A 148 -8.60 -9.54 6.32
N LYS A 149 -8.45 -8.44 7.07
CA LYS A 149 -9.35 -8.13 8.20
C LYS A 149 -10.48 -7.18 7.82
N GLU A 150 -10.22 -6.26 6.89
CA GLU A 150 -11.14 -5.20 6.52
C GLU A 150 -11.31 -5.09 4.99
N PRO A 151 -12.49 -4.68 4.48
CA PRO A 151 -12.72 -4.55 3.04
C PRO A 151 -11.73 -3.64 2.30
N GLN A 152 -11.27 -2.55 2.94
CA GLN A 152 -10.32 -1.61 2.35
C GLN A 152 -8.92 -2.21 2.19
N GLU A 153 -8.52 -3.08 3.14
CA GLU A 153 -7.26 -3.82 3.06
C GLU A 153 -7.25 -4.75 1.84
N LEU A 154 -8.39 -5.34 1.50
CA LEU A 154 -8.53 -6.19 0.31
C LEU A 154 -8.19 -5.43 -0.97
N VAL A 155 -8.70 -4.21 -1.13
CA VAL A 155 -8.46 -3.38 -2.32
C VAL A 155 -6.99 -3.04 -2.46
N LEU A 156 -6.32 -2.71 -1.35
CA LEU A 156 -4.88 -2.45 -1.36
C LEU A 156 -4.10 -3.67 -1.81
N LYS A 157 -4.44 -4.87 -1.29
CA LYS A 157 -3.77 -6.12 -1.68
C LYS A 157 -4.02 -6.49 -3.12
N ILE A 158 -5.27 -6.42 -3.60
CA ILE A 158 -5.60 -6.66 -5.01
C ILE A 158 -4.85 -5.67 -5.91
N SER A 159 -4.81 -4.39 -5.54
CA SER A 159 -4.10 -3.36 -6.31
C SER A 159 -2.60 -3.62 -6.36
N SER A 160 -1.97 -3.97 -5.22
CA SER A 160 -0.54 -4.31 -5.20
C SER A 160 -0.23 -5.56 -6.02
N THR A 161 -1.06 -6.60 -5.94
CA THR A 161 -0.86 -7.83 -6.71
C THR A 161 -1.11 -7.61 -8.21
N LEU A 162 -2.11 -6.80 -8.58
CA LEU A 162 -2.34 -6.37 -9.96
C LEU A 162 -1.14 -5.59 -10.51
N ILE A 163 -0.63 -4.62 -9.75
CA ILE A 163 0.53 -3.83 -10.15
C ILE A 163 1.75 -4.74 -10.31
N SER A 164 2.04 -5.62 -9.34
CA SER A 164 3.14 -6.59 -9.44
C SER A 164 3.00 -7.49 -10.67
N TRP A 165 1.79 -7.98 -10.97
CA TRP A 165 1.53 -8.83 -12.13
C TRP A 165 1.62 -8.09 -13.47
N LEU A 166 1.03 -6.91 -13.59
CA LEU A 166 1.17 -6.06 -14.79
C LEU A 166 2.65 -5.74 -15.03
N ASN A 167 3.37 -5.48 -13.94
CA ASN A 167 4.80 -5.22 -13.96
C ASN A 167 5.61 -6.47 -14.35
N SER A 168 5.26 -7.67 -13.88
CA SER A 168 5.96 -8.92 -14.23
C SER A 168 5.74 -9.31 -15.70
N LYS A 169 4.58 -8.97 -16.28
CA LYS A 169 4.35 -9.06 -17.73
C LYS A 169 5.22 -8.10 -18.55
N THR A 170 5.47 -6.88 -18.07
CA THR A 170 6.43 -5.95 -18.71
C THR A 170 7.89 -6.39 -18.60
N VAL A 171 8.22 -7.32 -17.70
CA VAL A 171 9.56 -7.91 -17.57
C VAL A 171 9.78 -9.04 -18.59
N THR A 172 8.75 -9.84 -18.86
CA THR A 172 8.83 -10.95 -19.84
C THR A 172 8.73 -10.48 -21.29
N ASP A 173 7.94 -9.44 -21.58
CA ASP A 173 7.98 -8.71 -22.85
C ASP A 173 8.91 -7.48 -22.71
N LYS A 174 10.23 -7.71 -22.81
CA LYS A 174 11.29 -6.69 -22.60
C LYS A 174 10.89 -5.27 -23.03
N LYS A 175 10.80 -4.35 -22.05
CA LYS A 175 11.82 -3.30 -21.87
C LYS A 175 11.50 -2.40 -20.68
N ILE A 176 12.46 -2.34 -19.76
CA ILE A 176 12.64 -1.35 -18.70
C ILE A 176 11.78 -1.66 -17.46
N LEU A 177 12.43 -2.26 -16.46
CA LEU A 177 11.94 -2.23 -15.08
C LEU A 177 11.62 -0.78 -14.72
N ASP A 178 10.67 -0.51 -13.83
CA ASP A 178 10.35 0.86 -13.43
C ASP A 178 11.34 1.43 -12.40
N GLU A 179 11.91 2.60 -12.66
CA GLU A 179 12.90 3.23 -11.77
C GLU A 179 12.34 3.57 -10.39
N ARG A 180 11.01 3.55 -10.19
CA ARG A 180 10.34 3.75 -8.91
C ARG A 180 10.54 2.58 -7.95
N TRP A 181 10.89 1.38 -8.42
CA TRP A 181 11.02 0.19 -7.58
C TRP A 181 12.20 0.25 -6.59
N LYS A 182 13.14 1.16 -6.79
CA LYS A 182 14.19 1.46 -5.80
C LYS A 182 13.63 1.95 -4.46
N TYR A 183 12.42 2.53 -4.45
CA TYR A 183 11.73 2.94 -3.22
C TYR A 183 10.95 1.80 -2.57
N CYS A 184 10.86 0.66 -3.24
CA CYS A 184 10.11 -0.49 -2.76
C CYS A 184 10.92 -1.40 -1.82
N CYS A 185 12.26 -1.34 -1.87
CA CYS A 185 13.14 -1.94 -0.87
C CYS A 185 12.86 -1.30 0.50
N ASP A 186 12.58 -2.10 1.52
CA ASP A 186 11.56 -1.76 2.50
C ASP A 186 11.78 -0.51 3.36
N ARG A 187 10.61 0.01 3.74
CA ARG A 187 10.29 0.83 4.90
C ARG A 187 8.89 0.44 5.36
N SER A 188 8.63 -0.86 5.39
CA SER A 188 7.29 -1.44 5.55
C SER A 188 6.63 -0.93 6.83
N VAL A 189 7.37 -0.93 7.93
CA VAL A 189 6.95 -0.43 9.24
C VAL A 189 6.63 1.07 9.22
N GLN A 190 7.49 1.90 8.64
CA GLN A 190 7.28 3.35 8.58
C GLN A 190 6.16 3.71 7.59
N TYR A 191 6.07 3.02 6.47
CA TYR A 191 5.01 3.18 5.48
C TYR A 191 3.65 2.77 6.05
N ALA A 192 3.56 1.65 6.78
CA ALA A 192 2.35 1.26 7.48
C ALA A 192 1.93 2.30 8.53
N SER A 193 2.88 2.82 9.30
CA SER A 193 2.63 3.90 10.28
C SER A 193 2.13 5.19 9.61
N TYR A 194 2.69 5.52 8.43
CA TYR A 194 2.21 6.62 7.61
C TYR A 194 0.78 6.42 7.14
N GLU A 195 0.43 5.23 6.61
CA GLU A 195 -0.94 4.94 6.14
C GLU A 195 -1.96 5.05 7.28
N ILE A 196 -1.62 4.50 8.44
CA ILE A 196 -2.48 4.60 9.63
C ILE A 196 -2.72 6.08 9.98
N GLY A 197 -1.65 6.89 10.08
CA GLY A 197 -1.77 8.32 10.36
C GLY A 197 -2.59 9.07 9.31
N ARG A 198 -2.36 8.77 8.03
CA ARG A 198 -3.08 9.37 6.90
C ARG A 198 -4.58 9.11 6.96
N ILE A 199 -4.98 7.89 7.32
CA ILE A 199 -6.39 7.47 7.36
C ILE A 199 -7.08 7.92 8.65
N GLN A 200 -6.38 7.86 9.80
CA GLN A 200 -6.96 8.17 11.10
C GLN A 200 -7.14 9.67 11.35
N HIS A 201 -6.27 10.51 10.77
CA HIS A 201 -6.40 11.95 10.91
C HIS A 201 -7.59 12.45 10.09
N ASN A 202 -8.71 12.78 10.75
CA ASN A 202 -9.87 13.41 10.11
C ASN A 202 -9.62 14.91 9.84
N SER A 203 -8.51 15.24 9.18
CA SER A 203 -8.08 16.60 8.89
C SER A 203 -7.38 16.68 7.54
N ASN A 204 -7.58 17.78 6.81
CA ASN A 204 -6.89 18.02 5.55
C ASN A 204 -5.41 18.43 5.73
N PHE A 205 -4.96 18.70 6.95
CA PHE A 205 -3.56 19.00 7.24
C PHE A 205 -2.93 17.80 7.94
N HIS A 206 -1.84 17.26 7.39
CA HIS A 206 -1.11 16.12 7.96
C HIS A 206 0.37 16.46 8.08
N VAL A 207 0.97 16.11 9.21
CA VAL A 207 2.40 16.21 9.46
C VAL A 207 2.95 14.83 9.78
N PHE A 208 3.96 14.40 9.04
CA PHE A 208 4.64 13.13 9.27
C PHE A 208 6.08 13.40 9.65
N ILE A 209 6.49 12.96 10.84
CA ILE A 209 7.86 13.11 11.33
C ILE A 209 8.59 11.80 11.07
N SER A 210 9.53 11.82 10.14
CA SER A 210 10.47 10.72 9.91
C SER A 210 11.83 11.05 10.52
N HIS A 211 12.52 10.05 11.05
CA HIS A 211 13.82 10.28 11.67
C HIS A 211 14.76 9.07 11.59
N GLY A 212 16.05 9.36 11.52
CA GLY A 212 17.12 8.36 11.56
C GLY A 212 18.41 8.88 10.96
N ASN A 213 19.35 7.96 10.75
CA ASN A 213 20.63 8.29 10.14
C ASN A 213 20.43 8.78 8.70
N LYS A 214 21.19 9.79 8.27
CA LYS A 214 21.16 10.31 6.89
C LYS A 214 21.36 9.24 5.81
N ASP A 215 22.09 8.16 6.13
CA ASP A 215 22.36 7.05 5.19
C ASP A 215 21.21 6.06 5.11
N ASP A 216 20.17 6.28 5.92
CA ASP A 216 18.89 5.61 5.83
C ASP A 216 17.89 6.41 4.99
N LEU A 217 18.29 7.43 4.24
CA LEU A 217 17.51 7.96 3.10
C LEU A 217 16.03 8.26 3.42
N GLY A 218 15.75 9.06 4.45
CA GLY A 218 14.38 9.37 4.85
C GLY A 218 13.52 9.98 3.72
N SER A 219 14.15 10.73 2.81
CA SER A 219 13.52 11.23 1.58
C SER A 219 12.97 10.13 0.67
N ASN A 220 13.59 8.95 0.63
CA ASN A 220 13.09 7.82 -0.18
C ASN A 220 11.75 7.29 0.36
N LEU A 221 11.53 7.33 1.68
CA LEU A 221 10.20 7.03 2.25
C LEU A 221 9.17 8.04 1.76
N VAL A 222 9.51 9.33 1.72
CA VAL A 222 8.59 10.39 1.25
C VAL A 222 8.23 10.19 -0.22
N ASN A 223 9.23 9.85 -1.05
CA ASN A 223 9.00 9.46 -2.45
C ASN A 223 8.03 8.28 -2.54
N ARG A 224 8.23 7.24 -1.71
CA ARG A 224 7.37 6.07 -1.63
C ARG A 224 5.92 6.45 -1.30
N CYS A 225 5.69 7.17 -0.19
CA CYS A 225 4.37 7.63 0.22
C CYS A 225 3.68 8.47 -0.87
N THR A 226 4.43 9.37 -1.49
CA THR A 226 3.92 10.24 -2.55
C THR A 226 3.50 9.47 -3.80
N ILE A 227 4.34 8.54 -4.23
CA ILE A 227 4.12 7.76 -5.46
C ILE A 227 3.01 6.73 -5.28
N PHE A 228 3.07 5.94 -4.21
CA PHE A 228 2.20 4.77 -4.08
C PHE A 228 0.89 5.07 -3.36
N SER A 229 0.87 6.01 -2.42
CA SER A 229 -0.35 6.35 -1.66
C SER A 229 -1.11 7.51 -2.28
N LEU A 230 -0.40 8.55 -2.72
CA LEU A 230 -1.01 9.77 -3.25
C LEU A 230 -1.08 9.78 -4.80
N GLN A 231 -0.44 8.81 -5.45
CA GLN A 231 -0.38 8.68 -6.91
C GLN A 231 0.15 9.96 -7.57
N LEU A 232 1.26 10.48 -7.04
CA LEU A 232 1.98 11.65 -7.55
C LEU A 232 3.40 11.26 -7.99
N HIS A 233 4.13 12.18 -8.61
CA HIS A 233 5.52 11.97 -9.01
C HIS A 233 6.50 12.64 -8.04
N GLU A 234 7.77 12.23 -8.05
CA GLU A 234 8.83 12.83 -7.22
C GLU A 234 8.93 14.36 -7.42
N LYS A 235 8.79 14.83 -8.67
CA LYS A 235 8.82 16.25 -9.05
C LYS A 235 7.68 17.09 -8.43
N ASP A 236 6.66 16.42 -7.89
CA ASP A 236 5.51 17.08 -7.26
C ASP A 236 5.79 17.36 -5.77
N ILE A 237 6.86 16.78 -5.20
CA ILE A 237 7.30 17.04 -3.82
C ILE A 237 8.05 18.36 -3.77
N PHE A 238 7.66 19.24 -2.85
CA PHE A 238 8.34 20.51 -2.62
C PHE A 238 9.30 20.40 -1.44
N SER A 239 10.61 20.42 -1.74
CA SER A 239 11.62 20.38 -0.68
C SER A 239 11.87 21.78 -0.11
N ILE A 240 11.93 21.86 1.22
CA ILE A 240 12.17 23.08 1.98
C ILE A 240 13.30 22.80 2.96
N SER A 241 14.26 23.72 3.08
CA SER A 241 15.26 23.67 4.16
C SER A 241 14.78 24.45 5.38
N LEU A 242 14.93 23.88 6.57
CA LEU A 242 14.64 24.60 7.83
C LEU A 242 15.42 25.91 7.96
N ASN A 243 16.64 25.97 7.42
CA ASN A 243 17.49 27.16 7.47
C ASN A 243 17.00 28.29 6.55
N GLU A 244 16.21 27.98 5.51
CA GLU A 244 15.62 28.98 4.62
C GLU A 244 14.41 29.67 5.25
N ILE A 245 13.71 28.95 6.14
CA ILE A 245 12.49 29.44 6.80
C ILE A 245 12.77 30.13 8.13
N TYR A 246 13.68 29.62 8.97
CA TYR A 246 13.86 30.13 10.33
C TYR A 246 14.81 31.34 10.41
N GLN A 247 14.35 32.43 11.05
CA GLN A 247 15.11 33.68 11.24
C GLN A 247 15.20 34.18 12.69
N GLY A 248 14.88 33.34 13.68
CA GLY A 248 14.97 33.73 15.10
C GLY A 248 13.74 34.46 15.64
N ASP A 249 12.88 34.99 14.77
CA ASP A 249 11.57 35.56 15.12
C ASP A 249 10.43 34.70 14.54
N TYR A 250 9.37 34.50 15.33
CA TYR A 250 8.25 33.62 14.94
C TYR A 250 7.48 34.15 13.72
N GLU A 251 7.07 35.42 13.72
CA GLU A 251 6.23 35.96 12.65
C GLU A 251 7.00 36.06 11.34
N ILE A 252 8.28 36.47 11.39
CA ILE A 252 9.16 36.48 10.20
C ILE A 252 9.33 35.05 9.66
N SER A 253 9.60 34.08 10.54
CA SER A 253 9.82 32.69 10.12
C SER A 253 8.55 32.04 9.57
N LYS A 254 7.39 32.35 10.17
CA LYS A 254 6.07 31.90 9.71
C LYS A 254 5.76 32.46 8.33
N GLN A 255 5.95 33.76 8.10
CA GLN A 255 5.70 34.37 6.78
C GLN A 255 6.59 33.74 5.71
N ARG A 256 7.86 33.48 6.02
CA ARG A 256 8.77 32.76 5.12
C ARG A 256 8.31 31.34 4.84
N PHE A 257 7.88 30.61 5.87
CA PHE A 257 7.39 29.25 5.67
C PHE A 257 6.12 29.25 4.80
N LEU A 258 5.16 30.15 5.07
CA LEU A 258 3.97 30.31 4.23
C LEU A 258 4.33 30.65 2.78
N GLN A 259 5.32 31.53 2.54
CA GLN A 259 5.81 31.83 1.20
C GLN A 259 6.35 30.58 0.49
N GLN A 260 7.11 29.74 1.19
CA GLN A 260 7.58 28.46 0.63
C GLN A 260 6.43 27.54 0.26
N LEU A 261 5.40 27.44 1.11
CA LEU A 261 4.22 26.63 0.81
C LEU A 261 3.43 27.19 -0.38
N GLN A 262 3.33 28.52 -0.51
CA GLN A 262 2.62 29.17 -1.62
C GLN A 262 3.20 28.86 -3.00
N LEU A 263 4.49 28.56 -3.11
CA LEU A 263 5.14 28.26 -4.39
C LEU A 263 4.49 27.07 -5.11
N LYS A 264 3.93 26.11 -4.35
CA LYS A 264 3.20 24.96 -4.91
C LYS A 264 1.70 25.02 -4.67
N LEU A 265 1.26 25.69 -3.60
CA LEU A 265 -0.15 25.87 -3.32
C LEU A 265 -0.47 27.36 -3.10
N PRO A 266 -0.60 28.17 -4.18
CA PRO A 266 -0.92 29.59 -4.04
C PRO A 266 -2.20 29.86 -3.23
N ALA A 267 -3.13 28.90 -3.24
CA ALA A 267 -4.36 28.93 -2.47
C ALA A 267 -4.15 28.93 -0.95
N ILE A 268 -2.97 28.57 -0.43
CA ILE A 268 -2.72 28.53 1.02
C ILE A 268 -2.85 29.91 1.68
N ASN A 269 -2.65 31.00 0.93
CA ASN A 269 -2.94 32.36 1.42
C ASN A 269 -4.41 32.53 1.81
N LYS A 270 -5.32 31.77 1.17
CA LYS A 270 -6.75 31.82 1.46
C LYS A 270 -7.05 31.34 2.88
N LEU A 271 -6.27 30.39 3.40
CA LEU A 271 -6.40 29.87 4.77
C LEU A 271 -6.25 30.98 5.83
N PHE A 272 -5.50 32.03 5.51
CA PHE A 272 -5.23 33.16 6.39
C PHE A 272 -6.01 34.43 5.98
N SER A 273 -6.90 34.34 4.98
CA SER A 273 -7.73 35.45 4.49
C SER A 273 -9.21 35.26 4.84
N GLN A 274 -9.96 36.35 5.04
CA GLN A 274 -11.35 36.29 5.55
C GLN A 274 -12.44 36.11 4.49
N THR A 275 -12.14 35.99 3.19
CA THR A 275 -13.19 35.97 2.14
C THR A 275 -12.86 35.11 0.91
N TYR A 276 -13.93 34.56 0.32
CA TYR A 276 -14.11 34.05 -1.07
C TYR A 276 -14.27 32.54 -1.34
N GLU A 277 -15.13 32.28 -2.33
CA GLU A 277 -15.55 30.99 -2.89
C GLU A 277 -14.45 30.27 -3.71
N LEU A 278 -14.55 28.95 -3.78
CA LEU A 278 -13.57 28.05 -4.39
C LEU A 278 -13.71 27.98 -5.93
N PRO A 279 -12.60 28.01 -6.70
CA PRO A 279 -12.65 27.68 -8.12
C PRO A 279 -12.89 26.17 -8.29
N GLN A 280 -13.80 25.82 -9.20
CA GLN A 280 -13.95 24.46 -9.71
C GLN A 280 -12.78 24.19 -10.67
N SER A 281 -11.76 23.44 -10.26
CA SER A 281 -10.75 22.94 -11.20
C SER A 281 -10.30 21.53 -10.88
N ASP A 282 -10.17 20.71 -11.93
CA ASP A 282 -9.91 19.27 -11.95
C ASP A 282 -8.47 18.82 -11.57
N THR A 283 -7.67 19.67 -10.93
CA THR A 283 -6.35 19.25 -10.39
C THR A 283 -6.50 18.70 -8.98
N LYS A 284 -5.83 17.59 -8.64
CA LYS A 284 -5.81 17.02 -7.27
C LYS A 284 -5.62 18.14 -6.25
N ASN A 285 -6.60 18.34 -5.37
CA ASN A 285 -6.60 19.38 -4.33
C ASN A 285 -5.66 18.99 -3.17
N LEU A 286 -4.37 18.75 -3.44
CA LEU A 286 -3.40 18.40 -2.41
C LEU A 286 -1.98 18.89 -2.72
N GLY A 287 -1.19 19.13 -1.67
CA GLY A 287 0.22 19.51 -1.76
C GLY A 287 1.11 18.66 -0.86
N VAL A 288 2.28 18.26 -1.36
CA VAL A 288 3.27 17.46 -0.63
C VAL A 288 4.54 18.27 -0.41
N TYR A 289 4.95 18.40 0.85
CA TYR A 289 6.08 19.22 1.27
C TYR A 289 7.05 18.36 2.07
N LEU A 290 8.35 18.46 1.76
CA LEU A 290 9.43 17.80 2.47
C LEU A 290 10.31 18.85 3.15
N LEU A 291 10.14 19.01 4.44
CA LEU A 291 11.00 19.84 5.28
C LEU A 291 12.21 19.01 5.74
N ASN A 292 13.39 19.32 5.21
CA ASN A 292 14.64 18.68 5.61
C ASN A 292 15.24 19.38 6.83
N CYS A 293 15.42 18.60 7.90
CA CYS A 293 15.87 19.06 9.20
C CYS A 293 17.08 18.23 9.68
N PRO A 294 18.33 18.63 9.34
CA PRO A 294 19.49 18.01 9.97
C PRO A 294 19.44 18.24 11.48
N GLU A 295 19.54 17.17 12.27
CA GLU A 295 19.33 17.20 13.72
C GLU A 295 20.24 18.21 14.42
N ARG A 296 21.50 18.29 14.01
CA ARG A 296 22.48 19.25 14.54
C ARG A 296 22.04 20.72 14.48
N PHE A 297 21.04 21.03 13.66
CA PHE A 297 20.48 22.38 13.53
C PHE A 297 19.16 22.56 14.28
N LEU A 298 18.52 21.50 14.77
CA LEU A 298 17.26 21.52 15.53
C LEU A 298 17.50 21.86 17.00
N ASP A 299 17.71 23.14 17.30
CA ASP A 299 17.66 23.63 18.66
C ASP A 299 16.23 23.79 19.18
N GLU A 300 16.09 23.99 20.49
CA GLU A 300 14.79 24.16 21.16
C GLU A 300 13.94 25.27 20.54
N LYS A 301 14.55 26.37 20.10
CA LYS A 301 13.82 27.50 19.49
C LYS A 301 13.22 27.16 18.12
N LYS A 302 13.92 26.37 17.32
CA LYS A 302 13.39 25.89 16.04
C LYS A 302 12.32 24.83 16.24
N ILE A 303 12.48 23.97 17.24
CA ILE A 303 11.45 23.00 17.60
C ILE A 303 10.18 23.73 18.06
N ASP A 304 10.29 24.73 18.94
CA ASP A 304 9.17 25.58 19.36
C ASP A 304 8.49 26.24 18.15
N PHE A 305 9.28 26.82 17.24
CA PHE A 305 8.75 27.40 16.00
C PHE A 305 7.92 26.39 15.18
N LEU A 306 8.45 25.18 14.95
CA LEU A 306 7.75 24.15 14.16
C LEU A 306 6.46 23.71 14.84
N VAL A 307 6.51 23.42 16.13
CA VAL A 307 5.33 22.99 16.90
C VAL A 307 4.25 24.07 16.87
N ARG A 308 4.61 25.33 17.17
CA ARG A 308 3.68 26.47 17.13
C ARG A 308 3.09 26.69 15.74
N PHE A 309 3.93 26.59 14.69
CA PHE A 309 3.46 26.75 13.31
C PHE A 309 2.48 25.65 12.92
N PHE A 310 2.77 24.38 13.26
CA PHE A 310 1.88 23.26 12.94
C PHE A 310 0.54 23.36 13.67
N GLU A 311 0.55 23.77 14.94
CA GLU A 311 -0.66 23.98 15.72
C GLU A 311 -1.51 25.12 15.16
N GLU A 312 -0.88 26.26 14.81
CA GLU A 312 -1.59 27.38 14.19
C GLU A 312 -2.20 26.97 12.84
N MET A 313 -1.43 26.28 11.99
CA MET A 313 -1.92 25.75 10.71
C MET A 313 -3.13 24.84 10.90
N TYR A 314 -3.03 23.86 11.79
CA TYR A 314 -4.11 22.92 12.05
C TYR A 314 -5.38 23.61 12.57
N ASN A 315 -5.25 24.54 13.52
CA ASN A 315 -6.38 25.29 14.05
C ASN A 315 -7.06 26.12 12.96
N LYS A 316 -6.28 26.76 12.07
CA LYS A 316 -6.84 27.48 10.92
C LYS A 316 -7.56 26.55 9.95
N TYR A 317 -7.01 25.37 9.69
CA TYR A 317 -7.67 24.35 8.88
C TYR A 317 -9.05 23.98 9.45
N LYS A 318 -9.10 23.71 10.77
CA LYS A 318 -10.33 23.32 11.47
C LYS A 318 -11.40 24.42 11.47
N GLU A 319 -11.00 25.68 11.50
CA GLU A 319 -11.90 26.84 11.48
C GLU A 319 -12.34 27.23 10.05
N SER A 320 -11.69 26.69 9.01
CA SER A 320 -11.88 27.10 7.62
C SER A 320 -12.67 26.09 6.79
N ALA A 321 -13.29 26.55 5.71
CA ALA A 321 -13.81 25.68 4.64
C ALA A 321 -12.72 25.26 3.63
N PHE A 322 -11.44 25.26 4.04
CA PHE A 322 -10.33 25.01 3.13
C PHE A 322 -10.21 23.50 2.83
N LEU A 323 -10.51 23.12 1.58
CA LEU A 323 -10.62 21.73 1.16
C LEU A 323 -9.30 21.11 0.65
N TYR A 324 -8.23 21.89 0.55
CA TYR A 324 -6.96 21.37 0.04
C TYR A 324 -6.26 20.54 1.10
N GLN A 325 -5.74 19.38 0.71
CA GLN A 325 -4.95 18.53 1.60
C GLN A 325 -3.48 18.97 1.59
N ILE A 326 -2.85 19.02 2.75
CA ILE A 326 -1.42 19.29 2.89
C ILE A 326 -0.78 18.11 3.62
N TYR A 327 0.22 17.52 2.96
CA TYR A 327 1.07 16.47 3.50
C TYR A 327 2.46 17.05 3.73
N LEU A 328 2.77 17.38 4.99
CA LEU A 328 4.07 17.91 5.39
C LEU A 328 4.92 16.81 6.03
N PHE A 329 5.96 16.37 5.33
CA PHE A 329 6.96 15.46 5.84
C PHE A 329 8.10 16.25 6.47
N VAL A 330 8.34 16.04 7.76
CA VAL A 330 9.49 16.57 8.49
C VAL A 330 10.52 15.45 8.58
N ASN A 331 11.58 15.56 7.78
CA ASN A 331 12.64 14.57 7.70
C ASN A 331 13.82 14.99 8.59
N ILE A 332 13.97 14.33 9.73
CA ILE A 332 15.03 14.59 10.70
C ILE A 332 16.20 13.65 10.43
N GLU A 333 17.32 14.21 9.98
CA GLU A 333 18.52 13.43 9.64
C GLU A 333 19.61 13.60 10.68
N ASP A 334 20.05 12.49 11.25
CA ASP A 334 21.12 12.42 12.23
C ASP A 334 22.35 11.64 11.70
N GLN A 335 23.35 11.47 12.56
CA GLN A 335 24.55 10.66 12.31
C GLN A 335 24.74 9.56 13.36
N HIS A 336 23.68 9.21 14.08
CA HIS A 336 23.73 8.23 15.16
C HIS A 336 23.78 6.81 14.63
N GLU A 337 24.41 5.91 15.38
CA GLU A 337 24.43 4.50 15.01
C GLU A 337 23.10 3.81 15.29
N HIS A 338 22.93 2.58 14.78
CA HIS A 338 21.70 1.83 15.03
C HIS A 338 21.52 1.57 16.53
N GLY A 339 20.31 1.80 17.05
CA GLY A 339 20.01 1.66 18.48
C GLY A 339 20.34 2.90 19.33
N GLU A 340 21.05 3.88 18.79
CA GLU A 340 21.23 5.19 19.44
C GLU A 340 20.07 6.11 19.07
N ASP A 341 19.32 6.57 20.09
CA ASP A 341 18.28 7.59 19.94
C ASP A 341 18.73 8.87 20.65
N SER A 342 18.77 9.97 19.91
CA SER A 342 19.06 11.30 20.45
C SER A 342 17.96 11.82 21.38
N GLY A 343 16.79 11.18 21.36
CA GLY A 343 15.60 11.63 22.07
C GLY A 343 14.93 12.83 21.43
N ILE A 344 15.36 13.28 20.23
CA ILE A 344 14.78 14.45 19.54
C ILE A 344 13.27 14.28 19.29
N VAL A 345 12.84 13.08 18.93
CA VAL A 345 11.42 12.75 18.74
C VAL A 345 10.68 12.73 20.07
N THR A 346 11.33 12.30 21.15
CA THR A 346 10.76 12.37 22.50
C THR A 346 10.58 13.82 22.95
N THR A 347 11.55 14.69 22.68
CA THR A 347 11.47 16.14 22.93
C THR A 347 10.34 16.77 22.12
N LEU A 348 10.26 16.48 20.82
CA LEU A 348 9.16 16.91 19.95
C LEU A 348 7.82 16.45 20.52
N LYS A 349 7.67 15.16 20.86
CA LYS A 349 6.45 14.61 21.45
C LYS A 349 6.09 15.29 22.77
N SER A 350 7.06 15.59 23.62
CA SER A 350 6.83 16.29 24.88
C SER A 350 6.32 17.71 24.67
N LEU A 351 6.88 18.44 23.69
CA LEU A 351 6.47 19.80 23.37
C LEU A 351 5.12 19.85 22.64
N MET A 352 4.79 18.82 21.85
CA MET A 352 3.46 18.65 21.25
C MET A 352 2.41 18.16 22.27
N GLY A 353 2.84 17.51 23.35
CA GLY A 353 2.00 16.79 24.32
C GLY A 353 1.50 17.61 25.50
N THR A 354 1.87 18.88 25.64
CA THR A 354 1.30 19.78 26.67
C THR A 354 -0.19 20.09 26.44
N SER A 355 -0.74 19.71 25.28
CA SER A 355 -2.13 19.97 24.86
C SER A 355 -3.01 18.72 24.69
N TYR A 356 -2.49 17.49 24.74
CA TYR A 356 -3.25 16.25 24.42
C TYR A 356 -2.95 15.07 25.35
N SER A 357 -3.99 14.32 25.76
CA SER A 357 -3.89 13.23 26.74
C SER A 357 -3.19 11.98 26.17
N LYS A 358 -2.48 11.24 27.06
CA LYS A 358 -1.69 10.04 26.77
C LYS A 358 -2.40 8.91 25.98
N ASP A 359 -3.73 8.89 25.93
CA ASP A 359 -4.54 7.81 25.34
C ASP A 359 -5.16 8.13 23.97
N LYS A 360 -4.87 9.30 23.37
CA LYS A 360 -5.38 9.64 22.02
C LYS A 360 -4.23 9.90 21.05
N SER A 361 -4.33 9.33 19.86
CA SER A 361 -3.45 9.68 18.74
C SER A 361 -3.58 11.18 18.44
N HIS A 362 -2.47 11.79 18.05
CA HIS A 362 -2.45 13.21 17.73
C HIS A 362 -3.30 13.46 16.47
N PRO A 363 -4.14 14.51 16.42
CA PRO A 363 -5.16 14.64 15.38
C PRO A 363 -4.63 14.85 13.95
N TYR A 364 -3.39 15.34 13.82
CA TYR A 364 -2.78 15.65 12.52
C TYR A 364 -1.28 15.31 12.43
N ILE A 365 -0.64 14.80 13.50
CA ILE A 365 0.80 14.52 13.52
C ILE A 365 1.04 13.02 13.72
N SER A 366 1.87 12.42 12.88
CA SER A 366 2.33 11.05 13.08
C SER A 366 3.86 11.02 13.16
N CYS A 367 4.39 10.59 14.30
CA CYS A 367 5.81 10.27 14.43
C CYS A 367 6.04 8.84 13.96
N LEU A 368 6.74 8.69 12.84
CA LEU A 368 7.06 7.39 12.27
C LEU A 368 8.18 6.71 13.09
N PRO A 369 8.21 5.37 13.13
CA PRO A 369 9.30 4.64 13.77
C PRO A 369 10.67 5.02 13.19
N ARG A 370 11.70 5.05 14.06
CA ARG A 370 13.08 5.32 13.66
C ARG A 370 13.50 4.40 12.51
N PHE A 371 14.29 4.91 11.59
CA PHE A 371 14.87 4.08 10.54
C PHE A 371 15.89 3.10 11.12
N GLY A 372 15.74 1.83 10.73
CA GLY A 372 16.63 0.73 11.11
C GLY A 372 17.55 0.31 9.97
N LEU A 373 18.44 -0.64 10.26
CA LEU A 373 19.27 -1.30 9.25
C LEU A 373 18.41 -2.17 8.33
N ALA A 374 18.82 -2.26 7.07
CA ALA A 374 18.33 -3.23 6.11
C ALA A 374 19.10 -4.56 6.27
N SER A 375 18.50 -5.65 5.81
CA SER A 375 19.11 -6.99 5.82
C SER A 375 19.21 -7.59 4.43
N GLN A 376 19.96 -8.68 4.29
CA GLN A 376 19.96 -9.48 3.06
C GLN A 376 18.58 -10.04 2.71
N GLU A 377 17.81 -10.49 3.71
CA GLU A 377 16.45 -11.00 3.50
C GLU A 377 15.55 -9.93 2.87
N LEU A 378 15.79 -8.65 3.19
CA LEU A 378 15.04 -7.57 2.58
C LEU A 378 15.27 -7.47 1.07
N ILE A 379 16.50 -7.71 0.61
CA ILE A 379 16.84 -7.73 -0.82
C ILE A 379 16.18 -8.94 -1.49
N LYS A 380 16.17 -10.10 -0.84
CA LYS A 380 15.49 -11.30 -1.34
C LYS A 380 13.99 -11.05 -1.52
N ILE A 381 13.33 -10.41 -0.54
CA ILE A 381 11.94 -9.99 -0.66
C ILE A 381 11.77 -9.04 -1.85
N TRP A 382 12.66 -8.06 -2.03
CA TRP A 382 12.59 -7.17 -3.18
C TRP A 382 12.73 -7.90 -4.52
N ILE A 383 13.67 -8.85 -4.65
CA ILE A 383 13.82 -9.68 -5.86
C ILE A 383 12.53 -10.47 -6.10
N ARG A 384 11.97 -11.09 -5.06
CA ARG A 384 10.73 -11.87 -5.13
C ARG A 384 9.56 -11.08 -5.70
N GLU A 385 9.38 -9.87 -5.17
CA GLU A 385 8.20 -9.04 -5.45
C GLU A 385 8.28 -8.33 -6.81
N TYR A 386 9.49 -8.01 -7.28
CA TYR A 386 9.68 -7.13 -8.43
C TYR A 386 10.43 -7.76 -9.60
N ILE A 387 11.15 -8.85 -9.41
CA ILE A 387 11.99 -9.46 -10.46
C ILE A 387 11.46 -10.84 -10.85
N THR A 388 11.33 -11.76 -9.88
CA THR A 388 10.86 -13.13 -10.16
C THR A 388 10.19 -13.74 -8.93
N SER A 389 9.07 -14.43 -9.15
CA SER A 389 8.39 -15.22 -8.11
C SER A 389 8.96 -16.64 -7.97
N ASP A 390 9.86 -17.07 -8.85
CA ASP A 390 10.50 -18.38 -8.77
C ASP A 390 11.60 -18.38 -7.70
N GLN A 391 11.52 -19.33 -6.78
CA GLN A 391 12.43 -19.40 -5.64
C GLN A 391 13.85 -19.81 -6.04
N GLY A 392 14.03 -20.63 -7.08
CA GLY A 392 15.36 -21.01 -7.58
C GLY A 392 16.05 -19.81 -8.23
N GLN A 393 15.36 -19.15 -9.16
CA GLN A 393 15.88 -17.94 -9.81
C GLN A 393 16.20 -16.83 -8.80
N LEU A 394 15.37 -16.67 -7.77
CA LEU A 394 15.62 -15.70 -6.70
C LEU A 394 16.95 -15.95 -6.00
N GLU A 395 17.20 -17.19 -5.56
CA GLU A 395 18.43 -17.53 -4.85
C GLU A 395 19.66 -17.37 -5.76
N ASP A 396 19.56 -17.83 -7.02
CA ASP A 396 20.64 -17.67 -8.01
C ASP A 396 20.96 -16.19 -8.29
N LEU A 397 19.93 -15.34 -8.43
CA LEU A 397 20.10 -13.90 -8.61
C LEU A 397 20.72 -13.24 -7.37
N PHE A 398 20.30 -13.66 -6.17
CA PHE A 398 20.84 -13.14 -4.93
C PHE A 398 22.31 -13.51 -4.77
N GLU A 399 22.66 -14.79 -4.94
CA GLU A 399 24.03 -15.30 -4.85
C GLU A 399 24.94 -14.58 -5.87
N ALA A 400 24.51 -14.50 -7.13
CA ALA A 400 25.34 -13.92 -8.19
C ALA A 400 25.56 -12.40 -8.07
N HIS A 401 24.65 -11.66 -7.42
CA HIS A 401 24.63 -10.19 -7.53
C HIS A 401 24.54 -9.43 -6.22
N PHE A 402 24.19 -10.10 -5.12
CA PHE A 402 23.94 -9.45 -3.83
C PHE A 402 24.61 -10.16 -2.64
N GLU A 403 25.24 -11.34 -2.82
CA GLU A 403 25.89 -12.11 -1.75
C GLU A 403 26.96 -11.31 -0.98
N ALA A 404 27.66 -10.41 -1.67
CA ALA A 404 28.70 -9.56 -1.06
C ALA A 404 28.14 -8.48 -0.10
N LEU A 405 26.82 -8.33 0.00
CA LEU A 405 26.21 -7.43 0.97
C LEU A 405 26.45 -7.95 2.41
N PRO A 406 26.73 -7.07 3.39
CA PRO A 406 26.75 -7.46 4.79
C PRO A 406 25.41 -8.05 5.26
N GLU A 407 25.39 -8.72 6.41
CA GLU A 407 24.15 -9.25 7.00
C GLU A 407 23.16 -8.11 7.33
N GLU A 408 23.67 -7.01 7.89
CA GLU A 408 22.95 -5.76 8.13
C GLU A 408 23.69 -4.56 7.53
N PHE A 409 22.96 -3.62 6.92
CA PHE A 409 23.55 -2.44 6.26
C PHE A 409 22.59 -1.25 6.22
N ARG A 410 23.13 -0.05 6.00
CA ARG A 410 22.33 1.18 5.80
C ARG A 410 21.60 1.15 4.47
N MET A 411 20.44 1.78 4.40
CA MET A 411 19.60 1.75 3.19
C MET A 411 20.29 2.34 1.94
N ARG A 412 21.26 3.26 2.11
CA ARG A 412 22.09 3.74 1.00
C ARG A 412 22.82 2.62 0.25
N ILE A 413 23.27 1.58 0.95
CA ILE A 413 23.93 0.42 0.33
C ILE A 413 22.91 -0.41 -0.45
N ALA A 414 21.72 -0.62 0.12
CA ALA A 414 20.60 -1.29 -0.55
C ALA A 414 20.23 -0.59 -1.85
N GLU A 415 19.95 0.72 -1.77
CA GLU A 415 19.52 1.54 -2.90
C GLU A 415 20.57 1.52 -4.02
N LYS A 416 21.85 1.68 -3.67
CA LYS A 416 22.94 1.65 -4.66
C LYS A 416 23.00 0.30 -5.39
N SER A 417 22.92 -0.80 -4.64
CA SER A 417 23.01 -2.15 -5.19
C SER A 417 21.82 -2.46 -6.09
N ILE A 418 20.61 -2.10 -5.66
CA ILE A 418 19.39 -2.25 -6.45
C ILE A 418 19.43 -1.40 -7.72
N ARG A 419 19.86 -0.14 -7.64
CA ARG A 419 19.99 0.73 -8.83
C ARG A 419 20.98 0.17 -9.84
N GLU A 420 22.09 -0.39 -9.38
CA GLU A 420 23.08 -1.02 -10.26
C GLU A 420 22.49 -2.26 -10.93
N PHE A 421 21.90 -3.16 -10.16
CA PHE A 421 21.27 -4.38 -10.65
C PHE A 421 20.16 -4.08 -11.67
N TYR A 422 19.27 -3.16 -11.33
CA TYR A 422 18.22 -2.65 -12.22
C TYR A 422 18.78 -2.12 -13.55
N ARG A 423 19.87 -1.33 -13.51
CA ARG A 423 20.51 -0.78 -14.71
C ARG A 423 21.02 -1.91 -15.61
N ARG A 424 21.63 -2.93 -15.01
CA ARG A 424 22.12 -4.11 -15.73
C ARG A 424 20.97 -4.90 -16.38
N ILE A 425 19.85 -5.11 -15.67
CA ILE A 425 18.65 -5.72 -16.25
C ILE A 425 18.14 -4.91 -17.45
N ASN A 426 17.99 -3.60 -17.30
CA ASN A 426 17.49 -2.73 -18.37
C ASN A 426 18.42 -2.68 -19.59
N ASN A 427 19.71 -2.93 -19.39
CA ASN A 427 20.70 -3.08 -20.45
C ASN A 427 20.76 -4.49 -21.03
N ASN A 428 19.87 -5.40 -20.62
CA ASN A 428 19.83 -6.80 -21.04
C ASN A 428 21.12 -7.56 -20.72
N ASP A 429 21.69 -7.34 -19.54
CA ASP A 429 22.87 -8.07 -19.08
C ASP A 429 22.63 -9.60 -19.16
N TYR A 430 23.50 -10.27 -19.91
CA TYR A 430 23.35 -11.69 -20.22
C TYR A 430 23.36 -12.57 -18.96
N SER A 431 24.19 -12.25 -17.95
CA SER A 431 24.29 -13.09 -16.75
C SER A 431 22.97 -13.11 -15.97
N ILE A 432 22.30 -11.96 -15.92
CA ILE A 432 21.03 -11.80 -15.21
C ILE A 432 19.89 -12.41 -16.02
N MET A 433 19.82 -12.09 -17.32
CA MET A 433 18.75 -12.59 -18.18
C MET A 433 18.80 -14.12 -18.34
N ASN A 434 19.98 -14.74 -18.25
CA ASN A 434 20.08 -16.19 -18.30
C ASN A 434 19.41 -16.87 -17.09
N ILE A 435 19.51 -16.27 -15.90
CA ILE A 435 18.86 -16.78 -14.68
C ILE A 435 17.35 -16.49 -14.71
N ILE A 436 16.93 -15.31 -15.18
CA ILE A 436 15.49 -14.96 -15.24
C ILE A 436 14.74 -15.84 -16.27
N ASN A 437 15.41 -16.29 -17.33
CA ASN A 437 14.79 -17.07 -18.41
C ASN A 437 15.02 -18.59 -18.28
N SER A 438 15.80 -19.06 -17.29
CA SER A 438 15.98 -20.49 -16.99
C SER A 438 14.81 -21.04 -16.21
#